data_AF-A0A7D5V0N4-F1
#
_entry.id   AF-A0A7D5V0N4-F1
#
_cell.length_a   1.000
_cell.length_b   1.000
_cell.length_c   1.000
_cell.angle_alpha   90.00
_cell.angle_beta   90.00
_cell.angle_gamma   90.00
#
_symmetry.space_group_name_H-M   'P 1'
#
loop_
_entity.id
_entity.type
_entity.pdbx_description
1 polymer ?
#
loop_
_entity_poly.entity_id
_entity_poly.type
_entity_poly.pdbx_seq_one_letter_code
_entity_poly.pdbx_strand_id
1 'polypeptide(L)'
;MPLADLRYLYHMALVDGMLALSGTSNMCLLWGEMRIMIQLATSFGFVAHTLAATSAERLAVLTKSQDAANDGARYRALALHGLSREIQLFSKSNADAILSAYLGCSFIMADYRAVMTVTKSIVLVAARMEHWSEQSAFRHLFDYDRLHRLQDIHDGPRPRHQDVATLLAEGVQALNRLSNCLRHNLHLAAVVRQLRDVLRLVDDKLDADVPAATQYRLIHPFISWYNRNEASSYVAISQRDPAVLVFLLYMYSAFVSLAVALPATNLPLFTAIRFRAIVEINRAMEERAGLPCTGCNVFHQYHELAPFPLLAMQVYLSHGAVY
;
A
#
# COMPACT_ATOMS: atom_id res chain seq x y z
N MET A 1 3.41 -28.60 0.28
CA MET A 1 2.25 -28.01 -0.42
C MET A 1 1.95 -28.87 -1.65
N PRO A 2 0.69 -29.26 -1.93
CA PRO A 2 0.32 -30.01 -3.13
C PRO A 2 0.76 -29.34 -4.44
N LEU A 3 0.94 -30.10 -5.53
CA LEU A 3 1.41 -29.56 -6.82
C LEU A 3 0.44 -28.52 -7.42
N ALA A 4 -0.87 -28.74 -7.26
CA ALA A 4 -1.92 -27.80 -7.67
C ALA A 4 -1.79 -26.44 -6.98
N ASP A 5 -1.16 -26.39 -5.82
CA ASP A 5 -1.03 -25.20 -5.00
C ASP A 5 0.23 -24.39 -5.38
N LEU A 6 1.23 -25.05 -5.97
CA LEU A 6 2.45 -24.40 -6.48
C LEU A 6 2.16 -23.40 -7.61
N ARG A 7 1.03 -23.54 -8.31
CA ARG A 7 0.62 -22.60 -9.38
C ARG A 7 0.51 -21.16 -8.86
N TYR A 8 0.06 -20.98 -7.62
CA TYR A 8 -0.13 -19.67 -7.02
C TYR A 8 1.21 -19.05 -6.61
N LEU A 9 2.12 -19.85 -6.05
CA LEU A 9 3.49 -19.41 -5.76
C LEU A 9 4.26 -19.09 -7.04
N TYR A 10 4.08 -19.90 -8.09
CA TYR A 10 4.67 -19.65 -9.41
C TYR A 10 4.18 -18.34 -10.02
N HIS A 11 2.86 -18.07 -9.98
CA HIS A 11 2.31 -16.79 -10.43
C HIS A 11 2.91 -15.60 -9.66
N MET A 12 3.04 -15.70 -8.34
CA MET A 12 3.71 -14.67 -7.53
C MET A 12 5.18 -14.47 -7.91
N ALA A 13 5.91 -15.54 -8.17
CA ALA A 13 7.30 -15.47 -8.61
C ALA A 13 7.43 -14.83 -10.01
N LEU A 14 6.50 -15.07 -10.92
CA LEU A 14 6.45 -14.40 -12.23
C LEU A 14 6.22 -12.89 -12.08
N VAL A 15 5.31 -12.48 -11.18
CA VAL A 15 5.08 -11.06 -10.90
C VAL A 15 6.33 -10.41 -10.30
N ASP A 16 7.00 -11.04 -9.32
CA ASP A 16 8.27 -10.56 -8.76
C ASP A 16 9.34 -10.39 -9.85
N GLY A 17 9.53 -11.42 -10.68
CA GLY A 17 10.50 -11.40 -11.76
C GLY A 17 10.23 -10.28 -12.76
N MET A 18 8.98 -10.10 -13.17
CA MET A 18 8.57 -9.04 -14.09
C MET A 18 8.86 -7.64 -13.52
N LEU A 19 8.45 -7.37 -12.28
CA LEU A 19 8.66 -6.08 -11.64
C LEU A 19 10.15 -5.79 -11.36
N ALA A 20 10.92 -6.83 -11.02
CA ALA A 20 12.34 -6.72 -10.79
C ALA A 20 13.09 -6.39 -12.09
N LEU A 21 12.76 -7.06 -13.19
CA LEU A 21 13.38 -6.83 -14.51
C LEU A 21 13.06 -5.44 -15.07
N SER A 22 11.86 -4.91 -14.82
CA SER A 22 11.50 -3.53 -15.21
C SER A 22 12.01 -2.45 -14.24
N GLY A 23 12.58 -2.84 -13.09
CA GLY A 23 13.00 -1.90 -12.05
C GLY A 23 11.83 -1.15 -11.40
N THR A 24 10.65 -1.76 -11.33
CA THR A 24 9.41 -1.13 -10.82
C THR A 24 8.90 -1.77 -9.53
N SER A 25 9.64 -2.71 -8.93
CA SER A 25 9.26 -3.36 -7.65
C SER A 25 8.94 -2.34 -6.56
N ASN A 26 9.77 -1.29 -6.42
CA ASN A 26 9.61 -0.27 -5.38
C ASN A 26 8.36 0.62 -5.56
N MET A 27 7.71 0.58 -6.73
CA MET A 27 6.47 1.32 -7.00
C MET A 27 5.23 0.59 -6.48
N CYS A 28 5.36 -0.70 -6.13
CA CYS A 28 4.24 -1.59 -5.84
C CYS A 28 4.01 -1.83 -4.33
N LEU A 29 4.39 -0.90 -3.45
CA LEU A 29 4.28 -1.06 -1.99
C LEU A 29 4.88 -2.42 -1.52
N LEU A 30 4.12 -3.19 -0.74
CA LEU A 30 4.53 -4.49 -0.18
C LEU A 30 4.70 -5.59 -1.24
N TRP A 31 4.21 -5.39 -2.46
CA TRP A 31 4.48 -6.29 -3.58
C TRP A 31 5.91 -6.17 -4.10
N GLY A 32 6.61 -5.07 -3.79
CA GLY A 32 8.05 -4.98 -3.98
C GLY A 32 8.83 -5.95 -3.10
N GLU A 33 8.20 -6.49 -2.05
CA GLU A 33 8.82 -7.41 -1.08
C GLU A 33 8.53 -8.89 -1.40
N MET A 34 7.87 -9.19 -2.52
CA MET A 34 7.48 -10.55 -2.91
C MET A 34 8.65 -11.54 -2.85
N ARG A 35 9.83 -11.14 -3.33
CA ARG A 35 11.05 -11.96 -3.26
C ARG A 35 11.34 -12.47 -1.85
N ILE A 36 11.30 -11.60 -0.85
CA ILE A 36 11.55 -11.97 0.55
C ILE A 36 10.45 -12.93 1.03
N MET A 37 9.19 -12.63 0.71
CA MET A 37 8.08 -13.51 1.09
C MET A 37 8.21 -14.91 0.48
N ILE A 38 8.63 -15.01 -0.78
CA ILE A 38 8.85 -16.29 -1.49
C ILE A 38 9.99 -17.08 -0.85
N GLN A 39 11.09 -16.41 -0.47
CA GLN A 39 12.19 -17.05 0.25
C GLN A 39 11.74 -17.58 1.62
N LEU A 40 10.97 -16.81 2.38
CA LEU A 40 10.43 -17.26 3.67
C LEU A 40 9.42 -18.41 3.49
N ALA A 41 8.65 -18.41 2.41
CA ALA A 41 7.68 -19.47 2.11
C ALA A 41 8.30 -20.85 1.89
N THR A 42 9.60 -20.95 1.58
CA THR A 42 10.27 -22.26 1.46
C THR A 42 10.40 -22.98 2.81
N SER A 43 10.44 -22.22 3.90
CA SER A 43 10.68 -22.73 5.26
C SER A 43 9.44 -22.60 6.15
N PHE A 44 8.54 -21.66 5.84
CA PHE A 44 7.37 -21.35 6.66
C PHE A 44 6.07 -21.50 5.88
N GLY A 45 5.36 -22.61 6.13
CA GLY A 45 4.13 -22.94 5.38
C GLY A 45 3.03 -21.89 5.46
N PHE A 46 2.89 -21.17 6.58
CA PHE A 46 1.89 -20.11 6.71
C PHE A 46 2.18 -18.90 5.82
N VAL A 47 3.45 -18.59 5.56
CA VAL A 47 3.86 -17.57 4.57
C VAL A 47 3.51 -18.03 3.16
N ALA A 48 3.77 -19.30 2.86
CA ALA A 48 3.38 -19.90 1.58
C ALA A 48 1.85 -19.84 1.37
N HIS A 49 1.06 -20.10 2.41
CA HIS A 49 -0.39 -19.93 2.37
C HIS A 49 -0.80 -18.47 2.19
N THR A 50 -0.13 -17.50 2.81
CA THR A 50 -0.41 -16.07 2.58
C THR A 50 -0.21 -15.70 1.10
N LEU A 51 0.91 -16.11 0.49
CA LEU A 51 1.17 -15.88 -0.93
C LEU A 51 0.14 -16.58 -1.84
N ALA A 52 -0.22 -17.82 -1.50
CA ALA A 52 -1.22 -18.57 -2.25
C ALA A 52 -2.61 -17.91 -2.18
N ALA A 53 -3.04 -17.50 -0.99
CA ALA A 53 -4.31 -16.79 -0.79
C ALA A 53 -4.37 -15.50 -1.62
N THR A 54 -3.28 -14.75 -1.57
CA THR A 54 -3.10 -13.49 -2.28
C THR A 54 -3.20 -13.68 -3.79
N SER A 55 -2.45 -14.63 -4.35
CA SER A 55 -2.51 -14.95 -5.78
C SER A 55 -3.86 -15.52 -6.20
N ALA A 56 -4.52 -16.31 -5.36
CA ALA A 56 -5.81 -16.91 -5.67
C ALA A 56 -6.93 -15.87 -5.68
N GLU A 57 -6.96 -14.92 -4.72
CA GLU A 57 -7.89 -13.78 -4.73
C GLU A 57 -7.73 -12.93 -5.99
N ARG A 58 -6.48 -12.60 -6.32
CA ARG A 58 -6.12 -11.88 -7.53
C ARG A 58 -6.64 -12.59 -8.79
N LEU A 59 -6.41 -13.90 -8.89
CA LEU A 59 -6.84 -14.69 -10.03
C LEU A 59 -8.36 -14.78 -10.10
N ALA A 60 -9.05 -14.93 -8.97
CA ALA A 60 -10.50 -14.95 -8.89
C ALA A 60 -11.13 -13.68 -9.45
N VAL A 61 -10.53 -12.52 -9.15
CA VAL A 61 -10.98 -11.22 -9.67
C VAL A 61 -10.76 -11.12 -11.18
N LEU A 62 -9.55 -11.45 -11.66
CA LEU A 62 -9.22 -11.32 -13.08
C LEU A 62 -9.96 -12.31 -13.99
N THR A 63 -10.24 -13.52 -13.50
CA THR A 63 -10.84 -14.60 -14.31
C THR A 63 -12.30 -14.88 -13.97
N LYS A 64 -12.84 -14.23 -12.93
CA LYS A 64 -14.18 -14.50 -12.38
C LYS A 64 -14.36 -15.97 -12.00
N SER A 65 -13.26 -16.64 -11.61
CA SER A 65 -13.25 -18.05 -11.25
C SER A 65 -13.69 -18.27 -9.80
N GLN A 66 -14.77 -19.03 -9.62
CA GLN A 66 -15.25 -19.43 -8.30
C GLN A 66 -14.27 -20.37 -7.59
N ASP A 67 -13.59 -21.25 -8.32
CA ASP A 67 -12.59 -22.16 -7.76
C ASP A 67 -11.40 -21.38 -7.19
N ALA A 68 -10.91 -20.36 -7.91
CA ALA A 68 -9.87 -19.48 -7.41
C ALA A 68 -10.33 -18.70 -6.16
N ALA A 69 -11.61 -18.27 -6.12
CA ALA A 69 -12.18 -17.61 -4.94
C ALA A 69 -12.21 -18.55 -3.72
N ASN A 70 -12.60 -19.81 -3.93
CA ASN A 70 -12.63 -20.84 -2.90
C ASN A 70 -11.23 -21.17 -2.39
N ASP A 71 -10.26 -21.29 -3.29
CA ASP A 71 -8.84 -21.45 -2.95
C ASP A 71 -8.32 -20.26 -2.13
N GLY A 72 -8.64 -19.03 -2.55
CA GLY A 72 -8.27 -17.81 -1.82
C GLY A 72 -8.79 -17.82 -0.39
N ALA A 73 -10.06 -18.20 -0.20
CA ALA A 73 -10.64 -18.34 1.13
C ALA A 73 -9.95 -19.45 1.96
N ARG A 74 -9.70 -20.61 1.36
CA ARG A 74 -9.04 -21.75 2.01
C ARG A 74 -7.63 -21.39 2.49
N TYR A 75 -6.79 -20.83 1.62
CA TYR A 75 -5.42 -20.47 2.00
C TYR A 75 -5.38 -19.32 2.99
N ARG A 76 -6.29 -18.35 2.92
CA ARG A 76 -6.38 -17.29 3.92
C ARG A 76 -6.63 -17.87 5.31
N ALA A 77 -7.54 -18.83 5.43
CA ALA A 77 -7.80 -19.53 6.69
C ALA A 77 -6.57 -20.29 7.20
N LEU A 78 -5.88 -21.03 6.32
CA LEU A 78 -4.65 -21.75 6.66
C LEU A 78 -3.50 -20.82 7.07
N ALA A 79 -3.36 -19.67 6.40
CA ALA A 79 -2.37 -18.65 6.71
C ALA A 79 -2.62 -18.06 8.11
N LEU A 80 -3.86 -17.64 8.40
CA LEU A 80 -4.23 -17.08 9.70
C LEU A 80 -4.07 -18.10 10.83
N HIS A 81 -4.45 -19.37 10.61
CA HIS A 81 -4.27 -20.43 11.59
C HIS A 81 -2.79 -20.68 11.89
N GLY A 82 -1.95 -20.80 10.85
CA GLY A 82 -0.51 -20.95 11.02
C GLY A 82 0.13 -19.76 11.74
N LEU A 83 -0.24 -18.54 11.34
CA LEU A 83 0.24 -17.31 11.96
C LEU A 83 -0.14 -17.21 13.44
N SER A 84 -1.37 -17.58 13.80
CA SER A 84 -1.83 -17.61 15.19
C SER A 84 -1.06 -18.61 16.06
N ARG A 85 -0.50 -19.67 15.47
CA ARG A 85 0.33 -20.63 16.20
C ARG A 85 1.77 -20.12 16.35
N GLU A 86 2.36 -19.64 15.27
CA GLU A 86 3.77 -19.19 15.25
C GLU A 86 3.99 -17.95 16.10
N ILE A 87 3.01 -17.05 16.20
CA ILE A 87 3.10 -15.86 17.07
C ILE A 87 3.23 -16.22 18.56
N GLN A 88 2.70 -17.37 19.00
CA GLN A 88 2.86 -17.85 20.38
C GLN A 88 4.30 -18.31 20.67
N LEU A 89 5.03 -18.69 19.63
CA LEU A 89 6.43 -19.12 19.67
C LEU A 89 7.35 -18.06 19.06
N PHE A 90 6.98 -16.78 19.19
CA PHE A 90 7.73 -15.69 18.58
C PHE A 90 9.18 -15.67 19.06
N SER A 91 10.10 -15.73 18.11
CA SER A 91 11.54 -15.70 18.31
C SER A 91 12.21 -15.00 17.12
N LYS A 92 13.49 -14.72 17.24
CA LYS A 92 14.28 -14.16 16.13
C LYS A 92 14.27 -15.05 14.88
N SER A 93 14.13 -16.37 15.05
CA SER A 93 14.15 -17.34 13.93
C SER A 93 12.90 -17.33 13.05
N ASN A 94 11.75 -16.92 13.59
CA ASN A 94 10.46 -16.88 12.86
C ASN A 94 9.88 -15.46 12.75
N ALA A 95 10.53 -14.44 13.31
CA ALA A 95 10.05 -13.06 13.31
C ALA A 95 9.80 -12.51 11.90
N ASP A 96 10.73 -12.70 10.96
CA ASP A 96 10.57 -12.25 9.58
C ASP A 96 9.40 -12.95 8.88
N ALA A 97 9.22 -14.25 9.12
CA ALA A 97 8.10 -15.01 8.56
C ALA A 97 6.76 -14.50 9.11
N ILE A 98 6.69 -14.23 10.41
CA ILE A 98 5.51 -13.67 11.08
C ILE A 98 5.19 -12.28 10.51
N LEU A 99 6.19 -11.40 10.42
CA LEU A 99 6.04 -10.06 9.85
C LEU A 99 5.58 -10.13 8.39
N SER A 100 6.22 -10.97 7.58
CA SER A 100 5.86 -11.22 6.18
C SER A 100 4.40 -11.65 6.03
N ALA A 101 3.94 -12.59 6.86
CA ALA A 101 2.57 -13.08 6.77
C ALA A 101 1.56 -12.02 7.20
N TYR A 102 1.82 -11.23 8.26
CA TYR A 102 0.94 -10.13 8.62
C TYR A 102 0.89 -9.05 7.51
N LEU A 103 2.04 -8.68 6.94
CA LEU A 103 2.12 -7.73 5.82
C LEU A 103 1.29 -8.21 4.62
N GLY A 104 1.44 -9.47 4.22
CA GLY A 104 0.63 -10.05 3.13
C GLY A 104 -0.87 -10.13 3.50
N CYS A 105 -1.18 -10.54 4.73
CA CYS A 105 -2.55 -10.59 5.25
C CYS A 105 -3.27 -9.24 5.15
N SER A 106 -2.56 -8.12 5.31
CA SER A 106 -3.15 -6.77 5.28
C SER A 106 -3.91 -6.45 3.98
N PHE A 107 -3.60 -7.14 2.87
CA PHE A 107 -4.27 -6.96 1.57
C PHE A 107 -5.36 -7.98 1.24
N ILE A 108 -5.49 -9.04 2.05
CA ILE A 108 -6.41 -10.17 1.79
C ILE A 108 -7.50 -10.29 2.86
N MET A 109 -7.53 -9.40 3.86
CA MET A 109 -8.60 -9.38 4.85
C MET A 109 -9.95 -9.00 4.23
N ALA A 110 -11.03 -9.63 4.70
CA ALA A 110 -12.37 -9.47 4.14
C ALA A 110 -13.02 -8.13 4.53
N ASP A 111 -12.71 -7.64 5.73
CA ASP A 111 -13.33 -6.44 6.29
C ASP A 111 -12.32 -5.53 7.02
N TYR A 112 -12.76 -4.31 7.28
CA TYR A 112 -11.95 -3.26 7.87
C TYR A 112 -11.51 -3.55 9.32
N ARG A 113 -12.26 -4.36 10.09
CA ARG A 113 -11.88 -4.74 11.47
C ARG A 113 -10.73 -5.73 11.44
N ALA A 114 -10.80 -6.70 10.52
CA ALA A 114 -9.71 -7.64 10.30
C ALA A 114 -8.44 -6.93 9.83
N VAL A 115 -8.54 -5.96 8.91
CA VAL A 115 -7.41 -5.10 8.54
C VAL A 115 -6.86 -4.35 9.76
N MET A 116 -7.72 -3.69 10.54
CA MET A 116 -7.30 -2.97 11.74
C MET A 116 -6.52 -3.88 12.72
N THR A 117 -6.98 -5.12 12.94
CA THR A 117 -6.29 -6.09 13.80
C THR A 117 -4.93 -6.48 13.22
N VAL A 118 -4.87 -6.89 11.96
CA VAL A 118 -3.62 -7.27 11.28
C VAL A 118 -2.61 -6.13 11.31
N THR A 119 -3.07 -4.93 11.02
CA THR A 119 -2.24 -3.73 10.98
C THR A 119 -1.66 -3.38 12.35
N LYS A 120 -2.44 -3.51 13.43
CA LYS A 120 -1.91 -3.39 14.81
C LYS A 120 -0.88 -4.47 15.13
N SER A 121 -1.11 -5.71 14.68
CA SER A 121 -0.16 -6.80 14.87
C SER A 121 1.17 -6.56 14.15
N ILE A 122 1.17 -5.93 12.96
CA ILE A 122 2.39 -5.54 12.25
C ILE A 122 3.23 -4.59 13.09
N VAL A 123 2.62 -3.54 13.65
CA VAL A 123 3.31 -2.56 14.50
C VAL A 123 3.91 -3.25 15.74
N LEU A 124 3.14 -4.12 16.41
CA LEU A 124 3.62 -4.83 17.60
C LEU A 124 4.81 -5.76 17.29
N VAL A 125 4.75 -6.49 16.16
CA VAL A 125 5.84 -7.36 15.71
C VAL A 125 7.06 -6.53 15.35
N ALA A 126 6.90 -5.46 14.57
CA ALA A 126 7.98 -4.56 14.19
C ALA A 126 8.68 -3.94 15.42
N ALA A 127 7.92 -3.47 16.40
CA ALA A 127 8.45 -2.94 17.65
C ALA A 127 9.25 -4.00 18.42
N ARG A 128 8.75 -5.24 18.50
CA ARG A 128 9.48 -6.34 19.16
C ARG A 128 10.78 -6.71 18.44
N MET A 129 10.85 -6.49 17.13
CA MET A 129 12.04 -6.73 16.31
C MET A 129 13.08 -5.59 16.38
N GLU A 130 12.73 -4.43 16.91
CA GLU A 130 13.51 -3.18 16.78
C GLU A 130 15.01 -3.35 17.11
N HIS A 131 15.31 -4.00 18.24
CA HIS A 131 16.68 -4.23 18.73
C HIS A 131 17.53 -5.20 17.89
N TRP A 132 16.95 -5.96 16.96
CA TRP A 132 17.69 -6.79 16.00
C TRP A 132 17.28 -6.55 14.55
N SER A 133 16.56 -5.46 14.26
CA SER A 133 16.00 -5.15 12.94
C SER A 133 17.04 -5.08 11.82
N GLU A 134 18.29 -4.72 12.13
CA GLU A 134 19.43 -4.77 11.19
C GLU A 134 19.67 -6.15 10.55
N GLN A 135 19.27 -7.21 11.26
CA GLN A 135 19.46 -8.60 10.85
C GLN A 135 18.20 -9.18 10.19
N SER A 136 17.11 -8.39 10.14
CA SER A 136 15.87 -8.78 9.48
C SER A 136 16.05 -8.79 7.97
N ALA A 137 15.39 -9.75 7.30
CA ALA A 137 15.23 -9.71 5.84
C ALA A 137 14.51 -8.42 5.38
N PHE A 138 13.73 -7.79 6.26
CA PHE A 138 13.01 -6.53 6.03
C PHE A 138 13.75 -5.30 6.57
N ARG A 139 15.07 -5.37 6.81
CA ARG A 139 15.85 -4.25 7.40
C ARG A 139 15.57 -2.90 6.76
N HIS A 140 15.40 -2.84 5.44
CA HIS A 140 15.16 -1.59 4.73
C HIS A 140 13.84 -0.93 5.13
N LEU A 141 12.81 -1.70 5.49
CA LEU A 141 11.56 -1.15 6.00
C LEU A 141 11.77 -0.44 7.34
N PHE A 142 12.66 -0.96 8.18
CA PHE A 142 13.05 -0.33 9.45
C PHE A 142 13.98 0.86 9.24
N ASP A 143 14.90 0.80 8.27
CA ASP A 143 15.79 1.92 7.92
C ASP A 143 14.99 3.13 7.48
N TYR A 144 14.00 2.92 6.60
CA TYR A 144 13.10 3.99 6.20
C TYR A 144 12.33 4.55 7.40
N ASP A 145 11.72 3.69 8.21
CA ASP A 145 10.99 4.14 9.40
C ASP A 145 11.87 4.94 10.38
N ARG A 146 13.11 4.51 10.60
CA ARG A 146 14.09 5.24 11.44
C ARG A 146 14.51 6.56 10.82
N LEU A 147 14.78 6.63 9.51
CA LEU A 147 15.11 7.89 8.85
C LEU A 147 13.99 8.91 9.00
N HIS A 148 12.73 8.47 8.93
CA HIS A 148 11.58 9.33 9.19
C HIS A 148 11.50 9.73 10.68
N ARG A 149 11.66 8.78 11.61
CA ARG A 149 11.69 9.09 13.05
C ARG A 149 12.84 10.03 13.45
N LEU A 150 13.99 9.96 12.81
CA LEU A 150 15.13 10.85 13.06
C LEU A 150 14.84 12.29 12.59
N GLN A 151 14.04 12.45 11.53
CA GLN A 151 13.52 13.77 11.12
C GLN A 151 12.50 14.32 12.14
N ASP A 152 11.78 13.43 12.85
CA ASP A 152 10.83 13.77 13.93
C ASP A 152 11.49 14.14 15.28
N ILE A 153 12.78 13.87 15.51
CA ILE A 153 13.49 14.26 16.77
C ILE A 153 13.65 15.78 16.89
N HIS A 154 13.51 16.52 15.79
CA HIS A 154 13.18 17.92 15.88
C HIS A 154 11.71 18.01 16.28
N ASP A 155 11.42 18.42 17.53
CA ASP A 155 10.10 18.78 18.08
C ASP A 155 9.40 19.81 17.16
N GLY A 156 8.97 19.35 16.00
CA GLY A 156 8.22 20.12 15.04
C GLY A 156 6.81 20.31 15.60
N PRO A 157 6.26 21.53 15.56
CA PRO A 157 4.88 21.72 15.95
C PRO A 157 4.00 20.79 15.09
N ARG A 158 2.98 20.19 15.71
CA ARG A 158 1.91 19.50 14.98
C ARG A 158 1.52 20.35 13.76
N PRO A 159 1.28 19.73 12.60
CA PRO A 159 0.93 20.46 11.40
C PRO A 159 -0.33 21.24 11.74
N ARG A 160 -0.34 22.52 11.38
CA ARG A 160 -1.44 23.38 11.78
C ARG A 160 -2.70 22.80 11.15
N HIS A 161 -3.82 22.91 11.85
CA HIS A 161 -5.12 22.48 11.30
C HIS A 161 -5.33 23.02 9.87
N GLN A 162 -4.88 24.25 9.61
CA GLN A 162 -4.89 24.87 8.30
C GLN A 162 -4.04 24.15 7.24
N ASP A 163 -2.90 23.56 7.61
CA ASP A 163 -2.04 22.81 6.68
C ASP A 163 -2.72 21.50 6.25
N VAL A 164 -3.38 20.82 7.19
CA VAL A 164 -4.13 19.59 6.91
C VAL A 164 -5.36 19.88 6.06
N ALA A 165 -6.14 20.93 6.38
CA ALA A 165 -7.27 21.36 5.56
C ALA A 165 -6.84 21.77 4.13
N THR A 166 -5.74 22.51 4.02
CA THR A 166 -5.17 22.88 2.71
C THR A 166 -4.76 21.65 1.91
N LEU A 167 -4.10 20.68 2.56
CA LEU A 167 -3.70 19.42 1.93
C LEU A 167 -4.91 18.64 1.40
N LEU A 168 -5.98 18.52 2.19
CA LEU A 168 -7.18 17.80 1.79
C LEU A 168 -7.88 18.52 0.63
N ALA A 169 -8.03 19.85 0.69
CA ALA A 169 -8.61 20.64 -0.38
C ALA A 169 -7.82 20.53 -1.70
N GLU A 170 -6.49 20.65 -1.65
CA GLU A 170 -5.62 20.44 -2.82
C GLU A 170 -5.73 19.02 -3.37
N GLY A 171 -5.76 18.01 -2.49
CA GLY A 171 -5.96 16.62 -2.88
C GLY A 171 -7.29 16.38 -3.59
N VAL A 172 -8.37 17.00 -3.11
CA VAL A 172 -9.69 16.95 -3.74
C VAL A 172 -9.65 17.55 -5.14
N GLN A 173 -9.03 18.72 -5.31
CA GLN A 173 -8.90 19.35 -6.63
C GLN A 173 -8.02 18.51 -7.57
N ALA A 174 -6.88 18.00 -7.06
CA ALA A 174 -5.93 17.20 -7.82
C ALA A 174 -6.58 15.90 -8.33
N LEU A 175 -7.29 15.17 -7.46
CA LEU A 175 -8.03 13.95 -7.85
C LEU A 175 -9.19 14.27 -8.81
N ASN A 176 -9.85 15.43 -8.67
CA ASN A 176 -10.89 15.83 -9.62
C ASN A 176 -10.32 16.04 -11.03
N ARG A 177 -9.18 16.74 -11.15
CA ARG A 177 -8.45 16.90 -12.42
C ARG A 177 -8.03 15.54 -12.98
N LEU A 178 -7.42 14.69 -12.15
CA LEU A 178 -6.98 13.36 -12.57
C LEU A 178 -8.14 12.48 -13.07
N SER A 179 -9.30 12.51 -12.40
CA SER A 179 -10.49 11.77 -12.85
C SER A 179 -10.92 12.17 -14.26
N ASN A 180 -10.76 13.43 -14.65
CA ASN A 180 -11.06 13.89 -16.00
C ASN A 180 -9.99 13.41 -16.99
N CYS A 181 -8.71 13.47 -16.63
CA CYS A 181 -7.61 12.95 -17.45
C CYS A 181 -7.74 11.45 -17.71
N LEU A 182 -8.25 10.70 -16.73
CA LEU A 182 -8.47 9.25 -16.80
C LEU A 182 -9.87 8.86 -17.31
N ARG A 183 -10.66 9.78 -17.89
CA ARG A 183 -12.07 9.50 -18.28
C ARG A 183 -12.25 8.32 -19.25
N HIS A 184 -11.21 7.97 -20.01
CA HIS A 184 -11.23 6.82 -20.93
C HIS A 184 -10.76 5.51 -20.26
N ASN A 185 -10.18 5.59 -19.06
CA ASN A 185 -9.91 4.45 -18.20
C ASN A 185 -10.91 4.44 -17.04
N LEU A 186 -12.10 3.91 -17.32
CA LEU A 186 -13.26 4.00 -16.44
C LEU A 186 -13.02 3.42 -15.04
N HIS A 187 -12.24 2.34 -14.93
CA HIS A 187 -11.96 1.73 -13.64
C HIS A 187 -11.03 2.59 -12.78
N LEU A 188 -9.94 3.12 -13.35
CA LEU A 188 -9.06 4.04 -12.59
C LEU A 188 -9.80 5.33 -12.23
N ALA A 189 -10.56 5.91 -13.16
CA ALA A 189 -11.37 7.09 -12.90
C ALA A 189 -12.41 6.87 -11.80
N ALA A 190 -12.99 5.67 -11.69
CA ALA A 190 -13.91 5.34 -10.60
C ALA A 190 -13.20 5.35 -9.24
N VAL A 191 -12.02 4.74 -9.14
CA VAL A 191 -11.25 4.72 -7.88
C VAL A 191 -10.79 6.13 -7.49
N VAL A 192 -10.35 6.95 -8.44
CA VAL A 192 -9.97 8.35 -8.20
C VAL A 192 -11.14 9.17 -7.67
N ARG A 193 -12.35 8.99 -8.22
CA ARG A 193 -13.56 9.66 -7.69
C ARG A 193 -13.87 9.21 -6.27
N GLN A 194 -13.79 7.92 -5.98
CA GLN A 194 -14.01 7.41 -4.62
C GLN A 194 -13.00 7.98 -3.63
N LEU A 195 -11.71 8.03 -3.98
CA LEU A 195 -10.68 8.66 -3.13
C LEU A 195 -10.97 10.14 -2.88
N ARG A 196 -11.34 10.88 -3.93
CA ARG A 196 -11.73 12.29 -3.83
C ARG A 196 -12.90 12.48 -2.87
N ASP A 197 -13.92 11.64 -2.98
CA ASP A 197 -15.11 11.73 -2.13
C ASP A 197 -14.78 11.39 -0.66
N VAL A 198 -13.84 10.47 -0.42
CA VAL A 198 -13.31 10.21 0.93
C VAL A 198 -12.49 11.38 1.46
N LEU A 199 -11.62 12.00 0.67
CA LEU A 199 -10.89 13.21 1.10
C LEU A 199 -11.86 14.33 1.49
N ARG A 200 -12.89 14.59 0.68
CA ARG A 200 -13.94 15.57 1.00
C ARG A 200 -14.65 15.24 2.31
N LEU A 201 -15.06 13.99 2.50
CA LEU A 201 -15.74 13.56 3.72
C LEU A 201 -14.88 13.72 4.97
N VAL A 202 -13.55 13.54 4.86
CA VAL A 202 -12.62 13.73 5.96
C VAL A 202 -12.37 15.21 6.22
N ASP A 203 -12.26 16.03 5.18
CA ASP A 203 -12.15 17.48 5.27
C ASP A 203 -13.36 18.10 6.00
N ASP A 204 -14.57 17.68 5.62
CA ASP A 204 -15.83 18.09 6.28
C ASP A 204 -15.90 17.69 7.77
N LYS A 205 -15.05 16.74 8.21
CA LYS A 205 -15.05 16.14 9.55
C LYS A 205 -13.74 16.32 10.29
N LEU A 206 -12.87 17.24 9.86
CA LEU A 206 -11.51 17.33 10.36
C LEU A 206 -11.44 17.54 11.88
N ASP A 207 -12.39 18.29 12.45
CA ASP A 207 -12.50 18.56 13.89
C ASP A 207 -13.33 17.51 14.66
N ALA A 208 -13.90 16.52 13.98
CA ALA A 208 -14.73 15.52 14.63
C ALA A 208 -13.86 14.39 15.20
N ASP A 209 -14.17 13.94 16.42
CA ASP A 209 -13.59 12.71 16.96
C ASP A 209 -14.18 11.50 16.23
N VAL A 210 -13.52 11.11 15.14
CA VAL A 210 -13.92 9.96 14.32
C VAL A 210 -13.35 8.67 14.93
N PRO A 211 -14.19 7.71 15.36
CA PRO A 211 -13.69 6.48 15.96
C PRO A 211 -12.76 5.71 15.02
N ALA A 212 -11.71 5.08 15.57
CA ALA A 212 -10.71 4.32 14.80
C ALA A 212 -11.34 3.34 13.81
N ALA A 213 -12.38 2.61 14.22
CA ALA A 213 -13.11 1.67 13.36
C ALA A 213 -13.71 2.35 12.10
N THR A 214 -14.19 3.58 12.22
CA THR A 214 -14.71 4.38 11.10
C THR A 214 -13.56 4.84 10.19
N GLN A 215 -12.43 5.25 10.76
CA GLN A 215 -11.24 5.63 9.98
C GLN A 215 -10.75 4.46 9.10
N TYR A 216 -10.62 3.26 9.67
CA TYR A 216 -10.26 2.06 8.90
C TYR A 216 -11.29 1.69 7.83
N ARG A 217 -12.59 1.89 8.11
CA ARG A 217 -13.66 1.65 7.13
C ARG A 217 -13.52 2.54 5.89
N LEU A 218 -13.12 3.80 6.06
CA LEU A 218 -12.93 4.74 4.95
C LEU A 218 -11.81 4.31 4.01
N ILE A 219 -10.71 3.76 4.53
CA ILE A 219 -9.53 3.43 3.73
C ILE A 219 -9.51 1.98 3.22
N HIS A 220 -10.29 1.08 3.83
CA HIS A 220 -10.33 -0.34 3.52
C HIS A 220 -10.52 -0.67 2.03
N PRO A 221 -11.44 -0.01 1.28
CA PRO A 221 -11.63 -0.29 -0.14
C PRO A 221 -10.36 -0.12 -0.98
N PHE A 222 -9.48 0.79 -0.59
CA PHE A 222 -8.26 1.12 -1.33
C PHE A 222 -7.05 0.29 -0.89
N ILE A 223 -7.01 -0.18 0.38
CA ILE A 223 -5.95 -1.09 0.84
C ILE A 223 -5.97 -2.36 -0.01
N SER A 224 -7.16 -2.92 -0.24
CA SER A 224 -7.32 -4.15 -1.03
C SER A 224 -7.21 -3.96 -2.55
N TRP A 225 -6.97 -2.74 -3.05
CA TRP A 225 -7.02 -2.42 -4.49
C TRP A 225 -6.17 -3.36 -5.35
N TYR A 226 -4.92 -3.61 -4.94
CA TYR A 226 -4.01 -4.49 -5.67
C TYR A 226 -4.49 -5.94 -5.81
N ASN A 227 -5.33 -6.44 -4.90
CA ASN A 227 -5.84 -7.81 -4.95
C ASN A 227 -7.25 -7.91 -5.52
N ARG A 228 -8.07 -6.89 -5.24
CA ARG A 228 -9.53 -6.96 -5.43
C ARG A 228 -10.06 -6.08 -6.54
N ASN A 229 -9.19 -5.40 -7.28
CA ASN A 229 -9.60 -4.52 -8.36
C ASN A 229 -9.00 -4.98 -9.69
N GLU A 230 -9.86 -5.26 -10.67
CA GLU A 230 -9.47 -5.67 -12.04
C GLU A 230 -8.55 -4.63 -12.73
N ALA A 231 -8.62 -3.35 -12.33
CA ALA A 231 -7.81 -2.28 -12.93
C ALA A 231 -6.35 -2.28 -12.49
N SER A 232 -6.02 -2.92 -11.38
CA SER A 232 -4.63 -3.02 -10.97
C SER A 232 -3.92 -3.97 -11.93
N SER A 233 -2.80 -3.54 -12.53
CA SER A 233 -2.10 -4.31 -13.56
C SER A 233 -0.60 -4.22 -13.35
N TYR A 234 0.00 -5.33 -12.90
CA TYR A 234 1.45 -5.42 -12.75
C TYR A 234 2.17 -5.28 -14.09
N VAL A 235 1.53 -5.69 -15.19
CA VAL A 235 2.08 -5.53 -16.55
C VAL A 235 2.15 -4.05 -16.93
N ALA A 236 1.09 -3.29 -16.68
CA ALA A 236 1.08 -1.86 -16.97
C ALA A 236 2.11 -1.12 -16.10
N ILE A 237 2.27 -1.53 -14.84
CA ILE A 237 3.31 -0.99 -13.96
C ILE A 237 4.71 -1.34 -14.48
N SER A 238 4.96 -2.59 -14.88
CA SER A 238 6.27 -3.00 -15.42
C SER A 238 6.60 -2.29 -16.74
N GLN A 239 5.59 -1.95 -17.53
CA GLN A 239 5.72 -1.13 -18.74
C GLN A 239 5.80 0.38 -18.44
N ARG A 240 5.74 0.77 -17.16
CA ARG A 240 5.73 2.15 -16.68
C ARG A 240 4.63 2.99 -17.30
N ASP A 241 3.45 2.40 -17.57
CA ASP A 241 2.32 3.09 -18.19
C ASP A 241 2.04 4.43 -17.49
N PRO A 242 2.10 5.58 -18.20
CA PRO A 242 2.00 6.89 -17.55
C PRO A 242 0.69 7.10 -16.80
N ALA A 243 -0.43 6.58 -17.32
CA ALA A 243 -1.73 6.74 -16.68
C ALA A 243 -1.80 5.95 -15.36
N VAL A 244 -1.27 4.72 -15.36
CA VAL A 244 -1.17 3.90 -14.15
C VAL A 244 -0.19 4.50 -13.14
N LEU A 245 0.96 5.01 -13.59
CA LEU A 245 1.94 5.62 -12.70
C LEU A 245 1.38 6.89 -12.02
N VAL A 246 0.76 7.80 -12.77
CA VAL A 246 0.13 9.00 -12.19
C VAL A 246 -1.03 8.63 -11.28
N PHE A 247 -1.82 7.61 -11.65
CA PHE A 247 -2.86 7.07 -10.77
C PHE A 247 -2.29 6.59 -9.43
N LEU A 248 -1.23 5.77 -9.47
CA LEU A 248 -0.59 5.24 -8.26
C LEU A 248 0.02 6.36 -7.41
N LEU A 249 0.69 7.32 -8.06
CA LEU A 249 1.25 8.50 -7.41
C LEU A 249 0.17 9.22 -6.59
N TYR A 250 -0.95 9.57 -7.22
CA TYR A 250 -2.03 10.31 -6.56
C TYR A 250 -2.76 9.46 -5.52
N MET A 251 -2.93 8.16 -5.77
CA MET A 251 -3.50 7.23 -4.80
C MET A 251 -2.63 7.18 -3.53
N TYR A 252 -1.32 7.02 -3.66
CA TYR A 252 -0.43 6.98 -2.51
C TYR A 252 -0.37 8.31 -1.78
N SER A 253 -0.34 9.42 -2.50
CA SER A 253 -0.39 10.76 -1.90
C SER A 253 -1.70 11.00 -1.15
N ALA A 254 -2.84 10.58 -1.68
CA ALA A 254 -4.13 10.65 -0.98
C ALA A 254 -4.12 9.82 0.31
N PHE A 255 -3.50 8.63 0.29
CA PHE A 255 -3.32 7.83 1.52
C PHE A 255 -2.42 8.52 2.55
N VAL A 256 -1.35 9.19 2.11
CA VAL A 256 -0.49 9.98 3.00
C VAL A 256 -1.29 11.13 3.61
N SER A 257 -2.08 11.85 2.80
CA SER A 257 -2.98 12.91 3.30
C SER A 257 -3.99 12.38 4.33
N LEU A 258 -4.58 11.20 4.06
CA LEU A 258 -5.49 10.54 4.99
C LEU A 258 -4.78 10.09 6.26
N ALA A 259 -3.53 9.64 6.18
CA ALA A 259 -2.75 9.29 7.37
C ALA A 259 -2.54 10.51 8.28
N VAL A 260 -2.31 11.71 7.72
CA VAL A 260 -2.23 12.95 8.51
C VAL A 260 -3.57 13.29 9.17
N ALA A 261 -4.68 13.17 8.43
CA ALA A 261 -6.01 13.55 8.91
C ALA A 261 -6.69 12.49 9.82
N LEU A 262 -6.28 11.23 9.73
CA LEU A 262 -6.90 10.08 10.41
C LEU A 262 -5.86 9.34 11.28
N PRO A 263 -5.69 9.75 12.55
CA PRO A 263 -4.61 9.28 13.41
C PRO A 263 -4.55 7.76 13.59
N ALA A 264 -5.70 7.07 13.64
CA ALA A 264 -5.71 5.61 13.86
C ALA A 264 -5.16 4.82 12.65
N THR A 265 -5.09 5.46 11.49
CA THR A 265 -4.56 4.89 10.25
C THR A 265 -3.16 5.39 9.94
N ASN A 266 -2.65 6.35 10.72
CA ASN A 266 -1.31 6.87 10.61
C ASN A 266 -0.31 5.84 11.15
N LEU A 267 0.37 5.15 10.25
CA LEU A 267 1.28 4.09 10.60
C LEU A 267 2.61 4.30 9.89
N PRO A 268 3.65 4.73 10.63
CA PRO A 268 4.92 5.13 10.06
C PRO A 268 5.50 4.14 9.05
N LEU A 269 5.50 2.85 9.37
CA LEU A 269 5.93 1.79 8.45
C LEU A 269 5.18 1.81 7.10
N PHE A 270 3.86 1.95 7.12
CA PHE A 270 3.03 1.96 5.92
C PHE A 270 3.14 3.28 5.13
N THR A 271 3.38 4.38 5.83
CA THR A 271 3.65 5.67 5.18
C THR A 271 5.03 5.67 4.54
N ALA A 272 6.05 5.14 5.21
CA ALA A 272 7.42 5.02 4.70
C ALA A 272 7.47 4.22 3.38
N ILE A 273 6.74 3.11 3.30
CA ILE A 273 6.60 2.33 2.06
C ILE A 273 5.95 3.16 0.94
N ARG A 274 4.94 3.96 1.26
CA ARG A 274 4.28 4.86 0.29
C ARG A 274 5.20 5.98 -0.16
N PHE A 275 5.99 6.56 0.74
CA PHE A 275 6.99 7.58 0.43
C PHE A 275 8.00 7.06 -0.58
N ARG A 276 8.56 5.87 -0.33
CA ARG A 276 9.46 5.20 -1.28
C ARG A 276 8.81 5.05 -2.65
N ALA A 277 7.56 4.59 -2.69
CA ALA A 277 6.84 4.42 -3.94
C ALA A 277 6.57 5.76 -4.66
N ILE A 278 6.19 6.81 -3.93
CA ILE A 278 6.00 8.17 -4.47
C ILE A 278 7.29 8.68 -5.10
N VAL A 279 8.43 8.56 -4.40
CA VAL A 279 9.75 8.99 -4.90
C VAL A 279 10.13 8.24 -6.17
N GLU A 280 9.94 6.91 -6.20
CA GLU A 280 10.30 6.08 -7.36
C GLU A 280 9.40 6.37 -8.57
N ILE A 281 8.10 6.59 -8.34
CA ILE A 281 7.18 6.98 -9.41
C ILE A 281 7.50 8.37 -9.92
N ASN A 282 7.77 9.35 -9.05
CA ASN A 282 8.16 10.70 -9.45
C ASN A 282 9.42 10.68 -10.32
N ARG A 283 10.45 9.94 -9.92
CA ARG A 283 11.67 9.76 -10.72
C ARG A 283 11.37 9.18 -12.09
N ALA A 284 10.54 8.14 -12.16
CA ALA A 284 10.15 7.53 -13.44
C ALA A 284 9.32 8.49 -14.33
N MET A 285 8.50 9.34 -13.74
CA MET A 285 7.72 10.35 -14.46
C MET A 285 8.58 11.50 -14.97
N GLU A 286 9.59 11.92 -14.20
CA GLU A 286 10.59 12.91 -14.60
C GLU A 286 11.39 12.42 -15.82
N GLU A 287 11.86 11.16 -15.79
CA GLU A 287 12.56 10.52 -16.92
C GLU A 287 11.73 10.48 -18.22
N ARG A 288 10.40 10.39 -18.12
CA ARG A 288 9.47 10.33 -19.27
C ARG A 288 8.85 11.69 -19.63
N ALA A 289 9.21 12.75 -18.92
CA ALA A 289 8.74 14.12 -19.10
C ALA A 289 7.24 14.40 -18.86
N GLY A 290 6.42 13.42 -18.45
CA GLY A 290 5.01 13.67 -18.09
C GLY A 290 3.99 12.62 -18.54
N LEU A 291 2.74 13.05 -18.67
CA LEU A 291 1.56 12.24 -19.03
C LEU A 291 0.95 12.73 -20.35
N PRO A 292 1.00 11.91 -21.43
CA PRO A 292 0.18 12.15 -22.62
C PRO A 292 -1.29 11.83 -22.31
N CYS A 293 -2.07 12.84 -21.94
CA CYS A 293 -3.44 12.67 -21.45
C CYS A 293 -4.45 12.57 -22.59
N THR A 294 -4.99 11.37 -22.80
CA THR A 294 -6.03 11.11 -23.80
C THR A 294 -7.39 11.70 -23.41
N GLY A 295 -7.67 11.91 -22.12
CA GLY A 295 -8.92 12.49 -21.65
C GLY A 295 -9.06 13.99 -21.92
N CYS A 296 -7.96 14.72 -21.89
CA CYS A 296 -7.92 16.16 -22.08
C CYS A 296 -7.33 16.57 -23.43
N ASN A 297 -6.69 15.63 -24.13
CA ASN A 297 -5.92 15.86 -25.35
C ASN A 297 -4.78 16.88 -25.16
N VAL A 298 -4.16 16.85 -23.98
CA VAL A 298 -3.04 17.72 -23.57
C VAL A 298 -1.91 16.84 -23.03
N PHE A 299 -0.68 17.27 -23.22
CA PHE A 299 0.47 16.68 -22.55
C PHE A 299 0.70 17.38 -21.22
N HIS A 300 0.53 16.66 -20.11
CA HIS A 300 0.80 17.20 -18.78
C HIS A 300 2.24 16.97 -18.40
N GLN A 301 2.97 18.04 -18.12
CA GLN A 301 4.37 17.92 -17.75
C GLN A 301 4.50 17.41 -16.31
N TYR A 302 5.62 16.76 -16.00
CA TYR A 302 5.90 16.25 -14.65
C TYR A 302 5.67 17.30 -13.55
N HIS A 303 6.15 18.53 -13.75
CA HIS A 303 6.02 19.60 -12.76
C HIS A 303 4.57 20.04 -12.51
N GLU A 304 3.63 19.76 -13.42
CA GLU A 304 2.20 20.01 -13.23
C GLU A 304 1.53 18.91 -12.39
N LEU A 305 2.11 17.71 -12.36
CA LEU A 305 1.60 16.53 -11.67
C LEU A 305 2.20 16.38 -10.26
N ALA A 306 3.40 16.90 -10.05
CA ALA A 306 4.14 16.82 -8.79
C ALA A 306 3.58 17.62 -7.58
N PRO A 307 2.84 18.74 -7.71
CA PRO A 307 2.52 19.60 -6.56
C PRO A 307 1.76 18.89 -5.42
N PHE A 308 0.70 18.14 -5.73
CA PHE A 308 -0.07 17.44 -4.70
C PHE A 308 0.74 16.33 -4.01
N PRO A 309 1.44 15.44 -4.73
CA PRO A 309 2.31 14.46 -4.10
C PRO A 309 3.39 15.05 -3.19
N LEU A 310 4.04 16.13 -3.62
CA LEU A 310 5.07 16.80 -2.82
C LEU A 310 4.46 17.46 -1.57
N LEU A 311 3.30 18.11 -1.70
CA LEU A 311 2.60 18.70 -0.56
C LEU A 311 2.20 17.63 0.47
N ALA A 312 1.69 16.48 0.03
CA ALA A 312 1.34 15.37 0.91
C ALA A 312 2.54 14.87 1.72
N MET A 313 3.70 14.71 1.07
CA MET A 313 4.93 14.31 1.75
C MET A 313 5.40 15.40 2.72
N GLN A 314 5.41 16.67 2.30
CA GLN A 314 5.84 17.79 3.12
C GLN A 314 5.00 17.94 4.40
N VAL A 315 3.68 17.93 4.27
CA VAL A 315 2.77 18.06 5.43
C VAL A 315 2.92 16.86 6.36
N TYR A 316 3.07 15.65 5.84
CA TYR A 316 3.31 14.48 6.67
C TYR A 316 4.66 14.54 7.42
N LEU A 317 5.74 14.99 6.77
CA LEU A 317 7.04 15.17 7.43
C LEU A 317 7.01 16.27 8.49
N SER A 318 6.19 17.31 8.31
CA SER A 318 5.93 18.28 9.37
C SER A 318 5.04 17.71 10.49
N HIS A 319 4.47 16.51 10.33
CA HIS A 319 3.46 16.02 11.26
C HIS A 319 4.05 15.56 12.59
N GLY A 320 5.29 15.04 12.62
CA GLY A 320 5.87 14.36 13.78
C GLY A 320 5.00 13.18 14.18
N ALA A 321 5.34 11.94 13.80
CA ALA A 321 4.47 10.81 14.13
C ALA A 321 4.37 10.63 15.66
N VAL A 322 3.23 11.04 16.23
CA VAL A 322 2.88 10.84 17.63
C VAL A 322 2.71 9.34 17.86
N TYR A 323 3.61 8.74 18.65
CA TYR A 323 3.44 7.41 19.23
C TYR A 323 2.70 7.50 20.56
#